data_AF-A0A0D3GP29-F1
#
_entry.id   AF-A0A0D3GP29-F1
#
_cell.length_a   1.000
_cell.length_b   1.000
_cell.length_c   1.000
_cell.angle_alpha   90.00
_cell.angle_beta   90.00
_cell.angle_gamma   90.00
#
_symmetry.space_group_name_H-M   'P 1'
#
loop_
_entity.id
_entity.type
_entity.pdbx_description
1 polymer ?
#
loop_
_entity_poly.entity_id
_entity_poly.type
_entity_poly.pdbx_seq_one_letter_code
_entity_poly.pdbx_strand_id
1 'polypeptide(L)'
;MTGARRHRRRVVMFPFPFRSHIAPMLQLAELLRGRGLAVTVVFDEMALGLAGSGVPFLWVIRPGFVTGIVSDALPLPEPLTAVVDNGMGKVTSWRLAHPAIGGFWTHCGWNSTLESICEGVPMLAQPCFGDQTVNARYVTHQWGVGLELGEVFDRDRVAEAVRKLMVGEEGAAMRDKARGLKAKASKSVEDDGASNAAIDRLVRYIGVILNSKNLMLGL
;
A
#
# COMPACT_ATOMS: atom_id res chain seq x y z
N MET A 1 7.14 -23.39 45.98
CA MET A 1 6.82 -24.11 44.73
C MET A 1 6.90 -23.12 43.58
N THR A 2 7.92 -23.23 42.74
CA THR A 2 8.21 -22.35 41.60
C THR A 2 7.20 -22.58 40.48
N GLY A 3 6.37 -21.57 40.18
CA GLY A 3 5.44 -21.60 39.05
C GLY A 3 6.20 -21.61 37.73
N ALA A 4 6.22 -22.76 37.06
CA ALA A 4 6.79 -22.87 35.72
C ALA A 4 6.04 -21.93 34.77
N ARG A 5 6.76 -20.93 34.23
CA ARG A 5 6.28 -20.07 33.14
C ARG A 5 6.03 -20.98 31.93
N ARG A 6 4.77 -21.39 31.74
CA ARG A 6 4.36 -22.25 30.64
C ARG A 6 4.59 -21.44 29.35
N HIS A 7 5.67 -21.74 28.62
CA HIS A 7 5.93 -21.13 27.32
C HIS A 7 4.75 -21.42 26.40
N ARG A 8 3.88 -20.43 26.18
CA ARG A 8 2.87 -20.49 25.12
C ARG A 8 3.63 -20.62 23.80
N ARG A 9 3.40 -21.75 23.10
CA ARG A 9 3.93 -21.94 21.74
C ARG A 9 3.34 -20.84 20.86
N ARG A 10 4.20 -20.04 20.24
CA ARG A 10 3.85 -18.88 19.42
C ARG A 10 3.91 -19.26 17.95
N VAL A 11 2.92 -18.81 17.18
CA VAL A 11 2.84 -19.00 15.72
C VAL A 11 2.62 -17.64 15.09
N VAL A 12 3.46 -17.27 14.13
CA VAL A 12 3.26 -16.06 13.32
C VAL A 12 2.68 -16.48 11.98
N MET A 13 1.55 -15.91 11.59
CA MET A 13 0.88 -16.17 10.33
C MET A 13 0.93 -14.95 9.43
N PHE A 14 1.42 -15.14 8.21
CA PHE A 14 1.52 -14.13 7.17
C PHE A 14 0.49 -14.41 6.07
N PRO A 15 -0.73 -13.83 6.15
CA PRO A 15 -1.71 -13.99 5.09
C PRO A 15 -1.22 -13.21 3.87
N PHE A 16 -0.79 -13.93 2.82
CA PHE A 16 -0.35 -13.29 1.59
C PHE A 16 -1.53 -12.58 0.93
N PRO A 17 -1.35 -11.36 0.36
CA PRO A 17 -2.43 -10.55 -0.20
C PRO A 17 -2.96 -11.06 -1.55
N PHE A 18 -3.07 -12.37 -1.72
CA PHE A 18 -3.72 -13.00 -2.86
C PHE A 18 -5.20 -13.23 -2.58
N ARG A 19 -6.02 -13.08 -3.62
CA ARG A 19 -7.43 -13.49 -3.62
C ARG A 19 -7.51 -14.92 -3.07
N SER A 20 -8.37 -15.19 -2.08
CA SER A 20 -8.58 -16.48 -1.38
C SER A 20 -7.59 -16.94 -0.31
N HIS A 21 -6.47 -16.25 -0.06
CA HIS A 21 -5.53 -16.66 1.00
C HIS A 21 -5.85 -16.09 2.39
N ILE A 22 -6.45 -14.89 2.45
CA ILE A 22 -6.63 -14.17 3.72
C ILE A 22 -7.66 -14.86 4.62
N ALA A 23 -8.87 -15.15 4.13
CA ALA A 23 -9.93 -15.75 4.94
C ALA A 23 -9.57 -17.13 5.52
N PRO A 24 -9.04 -18.10 4.74
CA PRO A 24 -8.61 -19.39 5.29
C PRO A 24 -7.50 -19.27 6.33
N MET A 25 -6.56 -18.33 6.16
CA MET A 25 -5.49 -18.08 7.12
C MET A 25 -6.02 -17.49 8.43
N LEU A 26 -7.04 -16.61 8.39
CA LEU A 26 -7.70 -16.10 9.59
C LEU A 26 -8.47 -17.19 10.33
N GLN A 27 -9.23 -18.02 9.60
CA GLN A 27 -9.95 -19.17 10.18
C GLN A 27 -8.99 -20.18 10.83
N LEU A 28 -7.86 -20.47 10.18
CA LEU A 28 -6.82 -21.32 10.75
C LEU A 28 -6.21 -20.68 12.02
N ALA A 29 -5.99 -19.36 12.03
CA ALA A 29 -5.51 -18.65 13.21
C ALA A 29 -6.45 -18.81 14.41
N GLU A 30 -7.77 -18.68 14.20
CA GLU A 30 -8.78 -18.91 15.24
C GLU A 30 -8.75 -20.35 15.78
N LEU A 31 -8.68 -21.35 14.89
CA LEU A 31 -8.59 -22.77 15.27
C LEU A 31 -7.34 -23.07 16.11
N LEU A 32 -6.20 -22.45 15.77
CA LEU A 32 -4.95 -22.60 16.50
C LEU A 32 -5.01 -21.87 17.86
N ARG A 33 -5.60 -20.67 17.92
CA ARG A 33 -5.86 -19.94 19.18
C ARG A 33 -6.73 -20.75 20.14
N GLY A 34 -7.81 -21.35 19.63
CA GLY A 34 -8.69 -22.23 20.40
C GLY A 34 -7.99 -23.48 20.97
N ARG A 35 -6.81 -23.84 20.45
CA ARG A 35 -5.96 -24.95 20.93
C ARG A 35 -4.82 -24.49 21.86
N GLY A 36 -4.89 -23.25 22.35
CA GLY A 36 -3.94 -22.71 23.33
C GLY A 36 -2.63 -22.18 22.74
N LEU A 37 -2.53 -22.05 21.41
CA LEU A 37 -1.41 -21.39 20.74
C LEU A 37 -1.58 -19.88 20.78
N ALA A 38 -0.49 -19.15 20.98
CA ALA A 38 -0.46 -17.70 20.80
C ALA A 38 -0.20 -17.41 19.32
N VAL A 39 -1.26 -17.11 18.57
CA VAL A 39 -1.17 -16.84 17.12
C VAL A 39 -1.21 -15.34 16.86
N THR A 40 -0.13 -14.83 16.26
CA THR A 40 -0.05 -13.46 15.75
C THR A 40 -0.26 -13.49 14.25
N VAL A 41 -1.30 -12.82 13.77
CA VAL A 41 -1.51 -12.61 12.32
C VAL A 41 -0.96 -11.23 11.99
N VAL A 42 -0.13 -11.11 10.95
CA VAL A 42 0.48 -9.82 10.58
C VAL A 42 -0.56 -8.73 10.30
N PHE A 43 -1.73 -9.12 9.80
CA PHE A 43 -2.87 -8.23 9.63
C PHE A 43 -3.37 -7.62 10.96
N ASP A 44 -3.32 -8.38 12.06
CA ASP A 44 -3.69 -7.89 13.39
C ASP A 44 -2.65 -6.88 13.92
N GLU A 45 -1.35 -7.12 13.70
CA GLU A 45 -0.30 -6.17 14.11
C GLU A 45 -0.36 -4.88 13.29
N MET A 46 -0.68 -4.96 12.00
CA MET A 46 -0.94 -3.79 11.16
C MET A 46 -2.14 -2.99 11.68
N ALA A 47 -3.25 -3.66 11.98
CA ALA A 47 -4.45 -3.08 12.56
C ALA A 47 -4.17 -2.39 13.91
N LEU A 48 -3.51 -3.09 14.82
CA LEU A 48 -3.14 -2.60 16.14
C LEU A 48 -2.16 -1.43 16.07
N GLY A 49 -1.22 -1.46 15.12
CA GLY A 49 -0.29 -0.38 14.91
C GLY A 49 -0.94 0.87 14.33
N LEU A 50 -1.88 0.73 13.39
CA LEU A 50 -2.67 1.85 12.89
C LEU A 50 -3.52 2.46 14.00
N ALA A 51 -4.23 1.63 14.77
CA ALA A 51 -4.98 2.06 15.95
C ALA A 51 -4.09 2.80 16.98
N GLY A 52 -2.94 2.22 17.31
CA GLY A 52 -1.98 2.77 18.26
C GLY A 52 -1.16 3.96 17.74
N SER A 53 -1.25 4.27 16.44
CA SER A 53 -0.57 5.43 15.86
C SER A 53 -1.18 6.76 16.31
N GLY A 54 -2.49 6.77 16.60
CA GLY A 54 -3.28 7.98 16.86
C GLY A 54 -3.49 8.86 15.62
N VAL A 55 -3.13 8.38 14.43
CA VAL A 55 -3.29 9.10 13.16
C VAL A 55 -4.56 8.61 12.45
N PRO A 56 -5.43 9.51 11.95
CA PRO A 56 -6.59 9.10 11.17
C PRO A 56 -6.19 8.33 9.90
N PHE A 57 -6.91 7.25 9.57
CA PHE A 57 -6.60 6.44 8.39
C PHE A 57 -7.84 6.05 7.59
N LEU A 58 -7.61 5.79 6.31
CA LEU A 58 -8.57 5.14 5.42
C LEU A 58 -8.04 3.73 5.12
N TRP A 59 -8.83 2.71 5.43
CA TRP A 59 -8.50 1.34 5.11
C TRP A 59 -9.24 0.92 3.84
N VAL A 60 -8.51 0.74 2.74
CA VAL A 60 -9.12 0.27 1.50
C VAL A 60 -9.25 -1.25 1.50
N ILE A 61 -10.48 -1.75 1.54
CA ILE A 61 -10.76 -3.16 1.30
C ILE A 61 -11.62 -3.27 0.04
N ARG A 62 -11.14 -4.03 -0.95
CA ARG A 62 -11.89 -4.24 -2.20
C ARG A 62 -12.86 -5.42 -2.04
N PRO A 63 -14.16 -5.24 -2.35
CA PRO A 63 -15.11 -6.34 -2.42
C PRO A 63 -14.59 -7.46 -3.34
N GLY A 64 -14.69 -8.72 -2.88
CA GLY A 64 -14.22 -9.88 -3.61
C GLY A 64 -12.71 -10.15 -3.56
N PHE A 65 -11.89 -9.37 -2.86
CA PHE A 65 -10.50 -9.76 -2.55
C PHE A 65 -10.42 -10.83 -1.45
N VAL A 66 -11.46 -10.91 -0.61
CA VAL A 66 -11.65 -11.95 0.40
C VAL A 66 -12.80 -12.85 -0.03
N THR A 67 -12.49 -14.09 -0.41
CA THR A 67 -13.49 -15.08 -0.84
C THR A 67 -14.31 -15.56 0.35
N GLY A 68 -15.63 -15.62 0.23
CA GLY A 68 -16.55 -16.12 1.27
C GLY A 68 -17.22 -15.04 2.13
N ILE A 69 -16.93 -13.75 1.89
CA ILE A 69 -17.63 -12.64 2.54
C ILE A 69 -18.65 -12.08 1.54
N VAL A 70 -19.94 -12.28 1.85
CA VAL A 70 -21.10 -11.92 1.00
C VAL A 70 -21.70 -10.56 1.43
N SER A 71 -21.13 -9.92 2.46
CA SER A 71 -21.58 -8.61 2.97
C SER A 71 -20.57 -7.51 2.61
N ASP A 72 -21.08 -6.31 2.33
CA ASP A 72 -20.29 -5.08 2.13
C ASP A 72 -19.46 -4.69 3.37
N ALA A 73 -19.74 -5.30 4.53
CA ALA A 73 -18.96 -5.17 5.76
C ALA A 73 -18.06 -6.40 5.93
N LEU A 74 -16.76 -6.25 5.67
CA LEU A 74 -15.78 -7.23 6.16
C LEU A 74 -15.73 -7.18 7.69
N PRO A 75 -15.52 -8.32 8.37
CA PRO A 75 -15.17 -8.30 9.78
C PRO A 75 -13.82 -7.59 9.91
N LEU A 76 -13.86 -6.35 10.37
CA LEU A 76 -12.67 -5.67 10.82
C LEU A 76 -12.11 -6.48 12.00
N PRO A 77 -10.78 -6.66 12.08
CA PRO A 77 -10.16 -7.11 13.32
C PRO A 77 -10.72 -6.27 14.46
N GLU A 78 -11.08 -6.89 15.59
CA GLU A 78 -11.59 -6.17 16.78
C GLU A 78 -10.81 -4.86 17.09
N PRO A 79 -9.46 -4.81 16.94
CA PRO A 79 -8.70 -3.58 17.14
C PRO A 79 -9.08 -2.39 16.24
N LEU A 80 -9.66 -2.63 15.06
CA LEU A 80 -10.10 -1.57 14.14
C LEU A 80 -11.56 -1.19 14.34
N THR A 81 -12.41 -2.09 14.85
CA THR A 81 -13.83 -1.81 15.06
C THR A 81 -14.01 -0.61 15.99
N ALA A 82 -13.37 -0.62 17.16
CA ALA A 82 -13.43 0.50 18.10
C ALA A 82 -12.84 1.81 17.55
N VAL A 83 -11.87 1.73 16.63
CA VAL A 83 -11.23 2.91 16.03
C VAL A 83 -12.10 3.52 14.94
N VAL A 84 -12.79 2.68 14.16
CA VAL A 84 -13.77 3.10 13.16
C VAL A 84 -15.00 3.71 13.85
N ASP A 85 -15.50 3.07 14.92
CA ASP A 85 -16.66 3.55 15.68
C ASP A 85 -16.41 4.93 16.31
N ASN A 86 -15.16 5.21 16.71
CA ASN A 86 -14.74 6.52 17.22
C ASN A 86 -14.39 7.54 16.12
N GLY A 87 -14.65 7.23 14.84
CA GLY A 87 -14.46 8.15 13.70
C GLY A 87 -13.01 8.33 13.22
N MET A 88 -12.05 7.60 13.80
CA MET A 88 -10.62 7.70 13.48
C MET A 88 -10.21 6.84 12.28
N GLY A 89 -11.07 5.91 11.84
CA GLY A 89 -10.84 5.05 10.68
C GLY A 89 -12.08 4.96 9.80
N LYS A 90 -11.90 4.80 8.47
CA LYS A 90 -13.01 4.47 7.56
C LYS A 90 -12.61 3.44 6.53
N VAL A 91 -13.48 2.45 6.29
CA VAL A 91 -13.32 1.48 5.20
C VAL A 91 -13.92 2.05 3.92
N THR A 92 -13.17 1.98 2.81
CA THR A 92 -13.63 2.63 1.57
C THR A 92 -12.99 2.07 0.29
N SER A 93 -13.56 2.39 -0.88
CA SER A 93 -13.05 2.05 -2.21
C SER A 93 -12.26 3.19 -2.89
N TRP A 94 -11.82 4.19 -2.12
CA TRP A 94 -11.39 5.50 -2.63
C TRP A 94 -10.00 5.55 -3.29
N ARG A 95 -9.76 6.64 -4.03
CA ARG A 95 -8.52 6.97 -4.77
C ARG A 95 -7.67 7.99 -4.00
N LEU A 96 -6.37 8.07 -4.33
CA LEU A 96 -5.37 8.91 -3.65
C LEU A 96 -5.52 10.43 -3.86
N ALA A 97 -6.37 10.88 -4.78
CA ALA A 97 -6.51 12.28 -5.17
C ALA A 97 -7.27 13.17 -4.14
N HIS A 98 -7.61 12.65 -2.96
CA HIS A 98 -8.36 13.41 -1.97
C HIS A 98 -7.42 14.26 -1.08
N PRO A 99 -7.69 15.56 -0.85
CA PRO A 99 -6.80 16.44 -0.08
C PRO A 99 -6.52 15.99 1.36
N ALA A 100 -7.42 15.21 1.97
CA ALA A 100 -7.23 14.66 3.31
C ALA A 100 -6.21 13.49 3.37
N ILE A 101 -5.70 13.01 2.24
CA ILE A 101 -4.74 11.91 2.20
C ILE A 101 -3.33 12.49 2.37
N GLY A 102 -2.71 12.23 3.52
CA GLY A 102 -1.37 12.72 3.87
C GLY A 102 -0.24 11.70 3.71
N GLY A 103 -0.57 10.43 3.46
CA GLY A 103 0.38 9.33 3.31
C GLY A 103 -0.31 8.06 2.81
N PHE A 104 0.45 7.18 2.16
CA PHE A 104 -0.09 5.99 1.51
C PHE A 104 0.73 4.74 1.84
N TRP A 105 0.11 3.77 2.51
CA TRP A 105 0.70 2.45 2.71
C TRP A 105 0.49 1.59 1.47
N THR A 106 1.60 1.21 0.83
CA THR A 106 1.58 0.54 -0.47
C THR A 106 2.52 -0.65 -0.54
N HIS A 107 2.11 -1.65 -1.32
CA HIS A 107 2.94 -2.78 -1.72
C HIS A 107 3.94 -2.43 -2.83
N CYS A 108 4.04 -1.15 -3.24
CA CYS A 108 4.97 -0.66 -4.26
C CYS A 108 4.74 -1.27 -5.67
N GLY A 109 3.50 -1.64 -6.00
CA GLY A 109 3.12 -1.88 -7.39
C GLY A 109 3.25 -0.60 -8.22
N TRP A 110 3.68 -0.71 -9.48
CA TRP A 110 4.04 0.47 -10.29
C TRP A 110 2.88 1.47 -10.47
N ASN A 111 1.67 0.98 -10.74
CA ASN A 111 0.49 1.85 -10.91
C ASN A 111 0.19 2.65 -9.64
N SER A 112 0.14 2.00 -8.47
CA SER A 112 -0.10 2.67 -7.19
C SER A 112 1.04 3.62 -6.81
N THR A 113 2.27 3.30 -7.19
CA THR A 113 3.44 4.17 -7.00
C THR A 113 3.31 5.43 -7.84
N LEU A 114 2.94 5.30 -9.12
CA LEU A 114 2.69 6.44 -10.00
C LEU A 114 1.51 7.30 -9.52
N GLU A 115 0.41 6.70 -9.08
CA GLU A 115 -0.71 7.45 -8.48
C GLU A 115 -0.25 8.26 -7.27
N SER A 116 0.55 7.67 -6.37
CA SER A 116 1.10 8.39 -5.22
C SER A 116 2.01 9.55 -5.62
N ILE A 117 2.86 9.35 -6.64
CA ILE A 117 3.74 10.39 -7.18
C ILE A 117 2.93 11.52 -7.81
N CYS A 118 1.95 11.19 -8.65
CA CYS A 118 1.06 12.17 -9.28
C CYS A 118 0.24 12.94 -8.25
N GLU A 119 -0.04 12.37 -7.08
CA GLU A 119 -0.72 13.07 -6.00
C GLU A 119 0.20 13.77 -5.02
N GLY A 120 1.51 13.52 -5.08
CA GLY A 120 2.50 14.10 -4.17
C GLY A 120 2.36 13.55 -2.75
N VAL A 121 1.90 12.31 -2.64
CA VAL A 121 1.65 11.61 -1.37
C VAL A 121 2.86 10.72 -1.06
N PRO A 122 3.46 10.84 0.14
CA PRO A 122 4.58 10.01 0.54
C PRO A 122 4.11 8.60 0.91
N MET A 123 5.03 7.63 0.85
CA MET A 123 4.68 6.21 0.91
C MET A 123 5.24 5.50 2.14
N LEU A 124 4.42 4.62 2.73
CA LEU A 124 4.88 3.54 3.61
C LEU A 124 4.99 2.27 2.77
N ALA A 125 6.22 1.88 2.44
CA ALA A 125 6.53 0.78 1.54
C ALA A 125 6.52 -0.56 2.27
N GLN A 126 5.78 -1.52 1.72
CA GLN A 126 5.77 -2.92 2.15
C GLN A 126 5.69 -3.84 0.92
N PRO A 127 6.77 -3.99 0.14
CA PRO A 127 6.77 -4.82 -1.06
C PRO A 127 6.39 -6.28 -0.72
N CYS A 128 5.69 -6.95 -1.64
CA CYS A 128 5.23 -8.32 -1.45
C CYS A 128 5.82 -9.30 -2.48
N PHE A 129 5.83 -8.96 -3.77
CA PHE A 129 6.28 -9.86 -4.85
C PHE A 129 6.70 -9.13 -6.14
N GLY A 130 7.38 -9.84 -7.05
CA GLY A 130 7.71 -9.32 -8.37
C GLY A 130 8.71 -8.17 -8.34
N ASP A 131 8.44 -7.13 -9.13
CA ASP A 131 9.26 -5.92 -9.23
C ASP A 131 9.07 -4.94 -8.05
N GLN A 132 8.16 -5.23 -7.14
CA GLN A 132 7.79 -4.35 -6.02
C GLN A 132 8.99 -4.02 -5.11
N THR A 133 9.90 -4.97 -4.89
CA THR A 133 11.10 -4.73 -4.08
C THR A 133 12.03 -3.72 -4.76
N VAL A 134 12.13 -3.74 -6.10
CA VAL A 134 12.89 -2.75 -6.85
C VAL A 134 12.21 -1.38 -6.75
N ASN A 135 10.89 -1.33 -6.94
CA ASN A 135 10.11 -0.10 -6.82
C ASN A 135 10.22 0.50 -5.40
N ALA A 136 10.17 -0.33 -4.36
CA ALA A 136 10.37 0.09 -2.97
C ALA A 136 11.73 0.75 -2.78
N ARG A 137 12.81 0.22 -3.37
CA ARG A 137 14.14 0.84 -3.31
C ARG A 137 14.20 2.20 -4.00
N TYR A 138 13.47 2.38 -5.11
CA TYR A 138 13.33 3.70 -5.71
C TYR A 138 12.59 4.67 -4.78
N VAL A 139 11.46 4.24 -4.22
CA VAL A 139 10.65 5.03 -3.29
C VAL A 139 11.46 5.47 -2.07
N THR A 140 12.22 4.57 -1.45
CA THR A 140 12.90 4.81 -0.18
C THR A 140 14.30 5.40 -0.31
N HIS A 141 15.10 4.95 -1.28
CA HIS A 141 16.51 5.37 -1.40
C HIS A 141 16.74 6.37 -2.53
N GLN A 142 16.22 6.11 -3.73
CA GLN A 142 16.52 6.95 -4.89
C GLN A 142 15.77 8.28 -4.85
N TRP A 143 14.47 8.22 -4.58
CA TRP A 143 13.59 9.38 -4.53
C TRP A 143 13.42 9.91 -3.12
N GLY A 144 13.53 9.03 -2.12
CA GLY A 144 13.36 9.39 -0.70
C GLY A 144 11.97 9.97 -0.42
N VAL A 145 10.94 9.43 -1.06
CA VAL A 145 9.53 9.83 -0.92
C VAL A 145 8.74 8.84 -0.06
N GLY A 146 9.43 7.97 0.66
CA GLY A 146 8.81 7.00 1.55
C GLY A 146 9.81 6.28 2.44
N LEU A 147 9.29 5.42 3.30
CA LEU A 147 10.06 4.57 4.20
C LEU A 147 9.51 3.14 4.20
N GLU A 148 10.36 2.17 4.52
CA GLU A 148 10.01 0.75 4.50
C GLU A 148 9.77 0.21 5.91
N LEU A 149 8.73 -0.61 6.08
CA LEU A 149 8.47 -1.32 7.34
C LEU A 149 9.39 -2.53 7.55
N GLY A 150 10.01 -3.04 6.49
CA GLY A 150 10.74 -4.30 6.48
C GLY A 150 9.81 -5.52 6.47
N GLU A 151 10.42 -6.71 6.33
CA GLU A 151 9.68 -7.98 6.19
C GLU A 151 8.98 -8.43 7.48
N VAL A 152 9.55 -8.06 8.64
CA VAL A 152 9.02 -8.42 9.97
C VAL A 152 8.83 -7.14 10.76
N PHE A 153 7.58 -6.92 11.16
CA PHE A 153 7.16 -5.80 11.99
C PHE A 153 6.10 -6.23 13.00
N ASP A 154 6.02 -5.49 14.10
CA ASP A 154 4.95 -5.56 15.09
C ASP A 154 4.15 -4.26 15.09
N ARG A 155 3.10 -4.20 15.91
CA ARG A 155 2.25 -3.02 16.07
C ARG A 155 3.02 -1.75 16.44
N ASP A 156 4.08 -1.87 17.25
CA ASP A 156 4.81 -0.71 17.76
C ASP A 156 5.63 -0.09 16.64
N ARG A 157 6.30 -0.93 15.84
CA ARG A 157 7.01 -0.51 14.64
C ARG A 157 6.07 0.10 13.60
N VAL A 158 4.87 -0.47 13.42
CA VAL A 158 3.86 0.10 12.52
C VAL A 158 3.41 1.48 13.02
N ALA A 159 3.08 1.61 14.30
CA ALA A 159 2.62 2.86 14.88
C ALA A 159 3.70 3.95 14.79
N GLU A 160 4.96 3.60 15.05
CA GLU A 160 6.12 4.49 14.89
C GLU A 160 6.28 4.93 13.44
N ALA A 161 6.28 3.99 12.50
CA ALA A 161 6.44 4.28 11.07
C ALA A 161 5.32 5.18 10.52
N VAL A 162 4.07 4.94 10.94
CA VAL A 162 2.92 5.78 10.59
C VAL A 162 3.09 7.19 11.15
N ARG A 163 3.43 7.32 12.45
CA ARG A 163 3.69 8.65 13.05
C ARG A 163 4.85 9.37 12.38
N LYS A 164 5.92 8.65 12.07
CA LYS A 164 7.11 9.18 11.40
C LYS A 164 6.78 9.73 10.01
N LEU A 165 5.99 9.00 9.22
CA LEU A 165 5.55 9.43 7.90
C LEU A 165 4.58 10.62 7.99
N MET A 166 3.63 10.57 8.93
CA MET A 166 2.49 11.49 8.94
C MET A 166 2.77 12.79 9.71
N VAL A 167 3.43 12.70 10.87
CA VAL A 167 3.60 13.81 11.82
C VAL A 167 5.08 14.19 12.01
N GLY A 168 6.00 13.27 11.75
CA GLY A 168 7.44 13.50 11.93
C GLY A 168 8.08 14.41 10.88
N GLU A 169 9.22 15.02 11.24
CA GLU A 169 10.02 15.89 10.36
C GLU A 169 10.53 15.14 9.13
N GLU A 170 10.97 13.89 9.29
CA GLU A 170 11.37 13.05 8.16
C GLU A 170 10.22 12.85 7.16
N GLY A 171 9.00 12.64 7.66
CA GLY A 171 7.80 12.55 6.84
C GLY A 171 7.45 13.86 6.12
N ALA A 172 7.70 15.01 6.76
CA ALA A 172 7.55 16.31 6.12
C ALA A 172 8.53 16.48 4.96
N ALA A 173 9.80 16.12 5.14
CA ALA A 173 10.79 16.14 4.06
C ALA A 173 10.44 15.18 2.92
N MET A 174 9.87 14.01 3.22
CA MET A 174 9.37 13.06 2.20
C MET A 174 8.18 13.65 1.41
N ARG A 175 7.26 14.37 2.07
CA ARG A 175 6.16 15.08 1.39
C ARG A 175 6.66 16.14 0.43
N ASP A 176 7.66 16.92 0.81
CA ASP A 176 8.21 17.95 -0.06
C ASP A 176 8.89 17.35 -1.29
N LYS A 177 9.63 16.25 -1.11
CA LYS A 177 10.17 15.47 -2.23
C LYS A 177 9.07 14.89 -3.12
N ALA A 178 8.00 14.35 -2.53
CA ALA A 178 6.86 13.81 -3.27
C ALA A 178 6.16 14.90 -4.09
N ARG A 179 5.97 16.10 -3.53
CA ARG A 179 5.47 17.29 -4.26
C ARG A 179 6.40 17.71 -5.39
N GLY A 180 7.71 17.63 -5.19
CA GLY A 180 8.69 17.86 -6.24
C GLY A 180 8.55 16.87 -7.41
N LEU A 181 8.32 15.58 -7.10
CA LEU A 181 8.04 14.58 -8.13
C LEU A 181 6.68 14.79 -8.81
N LYS A 182 5.63 15.17 -8.05
CA LYS A 182 4.32 15.56 -8.62
C LYS A 182 4.48 16.64 -9.66
N ALA A 183 5.19 17.72 -9.34
CA ALA A 183 5.43 18.82 -10.27
C ALA A 183 6.15 18.36 -11.55
N LYS A 184 7.16 17.49 -11.42
CA LYS A 184 7.86 16.91 -12.58
C LYS A 184 6.95 15.99 -13.41
N ALA A 185 6.12 15.19 -12.75
CA ALA A 185 5.17 14.30 -13.40
C ALA A 185 4.13 15.09 -14.20
N SER A 186 3.53 16.13 -13.60
CA SER A 186 2.59 17.04 -14.27
C SER A 186 3.24 17.72 -15.47
N LYS A 187 4.43 18.31 -15.29
CA LYS A 187 5.16 18.96 -16.40
C LYS A 187 5.49 17.99 -17.54
N SER A 188 5.77 16.72 -17.23
CA SER A 188 6.16 15.75 -18.26
C SER A 188 5.01 15.40 -19.21
N VAL A 189 3.76 15.59 -18.79
CA VAL A 189 2.56 15.28 -19.58
C VAL A 189 1.87 16.51 -20.18
N GLU A 190 2.39 17.71 -19.94
CA GLU A 190 1.95 18.95 -20.62
C GLU A 190 2.25 18.90 -22.13
N ASP A 191 1.71 19.85 -22.90
CA ASP A 191 1.82 19.88 -24.37
C ASP A 191 3.28 19.91 -24.86
N ASP A 192 4.16 20.63 -24.16
CA ASP A 192 5.61 20.67 -24.42
C ASP A 192 6.41 19.66 -23.56
N GLY A 193 5.70 18.77 -22.86
CA GLY A 193 6.24 17.79 -21.93
C GLY A 193 6.96 16.63 -22.62
N ALA A 194 7.97 16.08 -21.93
CA ALA A 194 8.80 15.01 -22.47
C ALA A 194 8.03 13.71 -22.78
N SER A 195 7.05 13.34 -21.95
CA SER A 195 6.20 12.16 -22.17
C SER A 195 5.26 12.37 -23.35
N ASN A 196 4.66 13.56 -23.46
CA ASN A 196 3.78 13.89 -24.58
C ASN A 196 4.56 13.87 -25.90
N ALA A 197 5.72 14.52 -25.93
CA ALA A 197 6.63 14.48 -27.08
C ALA A 197 7.09 13.07 -27.46
N ALA A 198 7.22 12.15 -26.48
CA ALA A 198 7.53 10.75 -26.75
C ALA A 198 6.37 10.02 -27.43
N ILE A 199 5.13 10.28 -27.00
CA ILE A 199 3.92 9.76 -27.65
C ILE A 199 3.80 10.33 -29.07
N ASP A 200 4.03 11.62 -29.28
CA ASP A 200 4.01 12.23 -30.63
C ASP A 200 5.04 11.60 -31.56
N ARG A 201 6.24 11.27 -31.05
CA ARG A 201 7.24 10.53 -31.82
C ARG A 201 6.74 9.14 -32.19
N LEU A 202 6.11 8.43 -31.25
CA LEU A 202 5.53 7.11 -31.50
C LEU A 202 4.40 7.17 -32.54
N VAL A 203 3.48 8.11 -32.42
CA VAL A 203 2.38 8.32 -33.38
C VAL A 203 2.92 8.59 -34.77
N ARG A 204 3.91 9.49 -34.90
CA ARG A 204 4.57 9.76 -36.18
C ARG A 204 5.24 8.51 -36.76
N TYR A 205 5.94 7.75 -35.94
CA TYR A 205 6.60 6.51 -36.37
C TYR A 205 5.59 5.48 -36.90
N ILE A 206 4.47 5.29 -36.19
CA ILE A 206 3.39 4.40 -36.65
C ILE A 206 2.80 4.93 -37.97
N GLY A 207 2.59 6.23 -38.10
CA GLY A 207 2.10 6.86 -39.33
C GLY A 207 3.00 6.58 -40.54
N VAL A 208 4.33 6.67 -40.37
CA VAL A 208 5.30 6.33 -41.42
C VAL A 208 5.16 4.86 -41.85
N ILE A 209 5.03 3.93 -40.89
CA ILE A 209 4.86 2.50 -41.20
C ILE A 209 3.58 2.26 -41.99
N LEU A 210 2.46 2.86 -41.56
CA LEU A 210 1.16 2.66 -42.21
C LEU A 210 1.15 3.22 -43.64
N ASN A 211 1.72 4.41 -43.85
CA ASN A 211 1.82 5.02 -45.19
C ASN A 211 2.76 4.24 -46.12
N SER A 212 3.85 3.68 -45.57
CA SER A 212 4.78 2.83 -46.34
C SER A 212 4.14 1.50 -46.77
N LYS A 213 3.21 0.97 -45.97
CA LYS A 213 2.43 -0.23 -46.31
C LYS A 213 1.37 0.06 -47.38
N ASN A 214 0.69 1.20 -47.32
CA ASN A 214 -0.26 1.60 -48.37
C ASN A 214 0.46 1.79 -49.72
N LEU A 215 1.65 2.41 -49.72
CA LEU A 215 2.48 2.52 -50.93
C LEU A 215 2.92 1.15 -51.50
N MET A 216 3.19 0.15 -50.65
CA MET A 216 3.57 -1.20 -51.09
C MET A 216 2.37 -2.06 -51.53
N LEU A 217 1.15 -1.77 -51.07
CA LEU A 217 -0.06 -2.52 -51.40
C LEU A 217 -0.86 -1.93 -52.57
N GLY A 218 -0.47 -0.77 -53.10
CA GLY A 218 -1.07 -0.19 -54.31
C GLY A 218 -2.55 0.18 -54.16
N LEU A 219 -2.98 0.58 -52.96
CA LEU A 219 -4.26 1.25 -52.70
C LEU A 219 -4.06 2.77 -52.65
#